data_AF-A0A7Y4RVV4-F1
#
_entry.id   AF-A0A7Y4RVV4-F1
#
_cell.length_a   1.000
_cell.length_b   1.000
_cell.length_c   1.000
_cell.angle_alpha   90.00
_cell.angle_beta   90.00
_cell.angle_gamma   90.00
#
_symmetry.space_group_name_H-M   'P 1'
#
loop_
_entity.id
_entity.type
_entity.pdbx_description
1 polymer ?
#
loop_
_entity_poly.entity_id
_entity_poly.type
_entity_poly.pdbx_seq_one_letter_code
_entity_poly.pdbx_strand_id
1 'polypeptide(L)'
;MRNTERALADVASPLRSRLVWLAGAGALSALALVLTLAAWGARAGLLRSPIWVPAAWFMAFAVSGVAAAFGGRAVRRLSAVRLAGRLEREADWRAGSLLAFLEPAAAGTSGSLHAFAAERAAREVADRGPPALR
;
A
#
# COMPACT_ATOMS: atom_id res chain seq x y z
N MET A 1 -5.23 -2.52 20.23
CA MET A 1 -4.16 -2.43 19.22
C MET A 1 -2.85 -2.73 19.90
N ARG A 2 -2.16 -3.79 19.49
CA ARG A 2 -0.92 -4.25 20.13
C ARG A 2 0.25 -3.35 19.72
N ASN A 3 1.21 -3.12 20.62
CA ASN A 3 2.37 -2.25 20.35
C ASN A 3 3.19 -2.71 19.13
N THR A 4 3.25 -4.01 18.85
CA THR A 4 3.84 -4.60 17.65
C THR A 4 3.12 -4.24 16.36
N GLU A 5 1.77 -4.16 16.36
CA GLU A 5 1.00 -3.71 15.19
C GLU A 5 1.28 -2.24 14.86
N ARG A 6 1.45 -1.39 15.88
CA ARG A 6 1.83 0.02 15.68
C ARG A 6 3.25 0.14 15.12
N ALA A 7 4.21 -0.61 15.66
CA ALA A 7 5.58 -0.60 15.14
C ALA A 7 5.67 -1.11 13.68
N LEU A 8 4.93 -2.17 13.34
CA LEU A 8 4.79 -2.63 11.96
C LEU A 8 4.10 -1.60 11.06
N ALA A 9 3.09 -0.89 11.57
CA ALA A 9 2.42 0.18 10.83
C ALA A 9 3.33 1.39 10.60
N ASP A 10 4.17 1.74 11.56
CA ASP A 10 5.14 2.84 11.47
C ASP A 10 6.26 2.51 10.47
N VAL A 11 6.78 1.28 10.48
CA VAL A 11 7.76 0.83 9.47
C VAL A 11 7.12 0.71 8.08
N ALA A 12 5.83 0.37 8.00
CA ALA A 12 5.08 0.35 6.73
C ALA A 12 4.65 1.74 6.24
N SER A 13 4.68 2.77 7.09
CA SER A 13 4.27 4.14 6.77
C SER A 13 4.97 4.72 5.54
N PRO A 14 6.31 4.69 5.40
CA PRO A 14 7.00 5.22 4.22
C PRO A 14 6.63 4.46 2.94
N LEU A 15 6.40 3.15 3.02
CA LEU A 15 5.92 2.33 1.89
C LEU A 15 4.50 2.69 1.49
N ARG A 16 3.61 2.93 2.46
CA ARG A 16 2.24 3.41 2.20
C ARG A 16 2.26 4.78 1.54
N SER A 17 3.08 5.71 2.03
CA SER A 17 3.23 7.04 1.44
C SER A 17 3.71 6.95 -0.02
N ARG A 18 4.74 6.14 -0.31
CA ARG A 18 5.19 5.87 -1.69
C ARG A 18 4.10 5.26 -2.56
N LEU A 19 3.34 4.28 -2.05
CA LEU A 19 2.27 3.65 -2.82
C LEU A 19 1.11 4.59 -3.10
N VAL A 20 0.75 5.46 -2.13
CA VAL A 20 -0.25 6.51 -2.34
C VAL A 20 0.24 7.50 -3.40
N TRP A 21 1.51 7.89 -3.35
CA TRP A 21 2.12 8.78 -4.34
C TRP A 21 2.15 8.14 -5.74
N LEU A 22 2.57 6.88 -5.85
CA LEU A 22 2.55 6.12 -7.10
C LEU A 22 1.12 5.92 -7.65
N ALA A 23 0.15 5.65 -6.78
CA ALA A 23 -1.25 5.54 -7.17
C ALA A 23 -1.80 6.88 -7.70
N GLY A 24 -1.45 8.00 -7.04
CA GLY A 24 -1.79 9.34 -7.49
C GLY A 24 -1.15 9.69 -8.83
N ALA A 25 0.14 9.40 -8.99
CA ALA A 25 0.88 9.60 -10.23
C ALA A 25 0.31 8.75 -11.38
N GLY A 26 -0.06 7.50 -11.10
CA GLY A 26 -0.71 6.61 -12.07
C GLY A 26 -2.07 7.13 -12.51
N ALA A 27 -2.90 7.62 -11.58
CA ALA A 27 -4.19 8.21 -11.89
C ALA A 27 -4.05 9.49 -12.76
N LEU A 28 -3.12 10.38 -12.41
CA LEU A 28 -2.81 11.57 -13.21
C LEU A 28 -2.30 11.22 -14.61
N SER A 29 -1.43 10.23 -14.72
CA SER A 29 -0.89 9.77 -16.01
C SER A 29 -2.00 9.17 -16.89
N ALA A 30 -2.89 8.36 -16.31
CA ALA A 30 -4.03 7.80 -17.01
C ALA A 30 -5.00 8.90 -17.49
N LEU A 31 -5.27 9.90 -16.65
CA LEU A 31 -6.06 11.08 -17.01
C LEU A 31 -5.45 11.82 -18.20
N ALA A 32 -4.14 12.12 -18.13
CA ALA A 32 -3.41 12.82 -19.17
C ALA A 32 -3.42 12.03 -20.50
N LEU A 33 -3.24 10.71 -20.44
CA LEU A 33 -3.31 9.83 -21.62
C LEU A 33 -4.68 9.89 -22.28
N VAL A 34 -5.76 9.76 -21.51
CA VAL A 34 -7.13 9.81 -22.04
C VAL A 34 -7.40 11.18 -22.69
N LEU A 35 -7.01 12.28 -22.04
CA LEU A 35 -7.19 13.63 -22.60
C LEU A 35 -6.33 13.86 -23.85
N THR A 36 -5.12 13.30 -23.90
CA THR A 36 -4.22 13.43 -25.06
C THR A 36 -4.77 12.65 -26.26
N LEU A 37 -5.16 11.39 -26.05
CA LEU A 37 -5.81 10.55 -27.07
C LEU A 37 -7.08 11.21 -27.59
N ALA A 38 -7.86 11.76 -26.67
CA ALA A 38 -9.05 12.53 -26.99
C ALA A 38 -8.70 13.71 -27.91
N ALA A 39 -7.81 14.60 -27.47
CA ALA A 39 -7.43 15.79 -28.24
C ALA A 39 -6.89 15.44 -29.64
N TRP A 40 -6.10 14.38 -29.75
CA TRP A 40 -5.61 13.85 -31.02
C TRP A 40 -6.73 13.33 -31.92
N GLY A 41 -7.69 12.60 -31.35
CA GLY A 41 -8.86 12.12 -32.09
C GLY A 41 -9.72 13.27 -32.65
N ALA A 42 -9.88 14.35 -31.87
CA ALA A 42 -10.55 15.56 -32.33
C ALA A 42 -9.79 16.24 -33.47
N ARG A 43 -8.46 16.38 -33.33
CA ARG A 43 -7.59 16.97 -34.35
C ARG A 43 -7.60 16.16 -35.65
N ALA A 44 -7.71 14.84 -35.56
CA ALA A 44 -7.83 13.96 -36.73
C ALA A 44 -9.20 14.04 -37.44
N GLY A 45 -10.15 14.83 -36.93
CA GLY A 45 -11.49 14.97 -37.52
C GLY A 45 -12.38 13.74 -37.38
N LEU A 46 -11.98 12.76 -36.55
CA LEU A 46 -12.76 11.56 -36.25
C LEU A 46 -14.03 11.87 -35.45
N LEU A 47 -14.06 13.02 -34.78
CA LEU A 47 -15.11 13.41 -33.84
C LEU A 47 -15.70 14.76 -34.28
N ARG A 48 -16.81 14.70 -35.01
CA ARG A 48 -17.51 15.90 -35.55
C ARG A 48 -18.52 16.50 -34.58
N SER A 49 -18.88 15.78 -33.52
CA SER A 49 -19.94 16.17 -32.58
C SER A 49 -19.36 16.65 -31.25
N PRO A 50 -19.81 17.79 -30.69
CA PRO A 50 -19.36 18.30 -29.39
C PRO A 50 -19.72 17.39 -28.21
N ILE A 51 -20.58 16.38 -28.42
CA ILE A 51 -20.94 15.34 -27.44
C ILE A 51 -19.72 14.54 -26.95
N TRP A 52 -18.63 14.53 -27.72
CA TRP A 52 -17.44 13.78 -27.37
C TRP A 52 -16.69 14.33 -26.14
N VAL A 53 -16.82 15.63 -25.85
CA VAL A 53 -16.14 16.28 -24.71
C VAL A 53 -16.61 15.70 -23.36
N PRO A 54 -17.93 15.67 -23.05
CA PRO A 54 -18.40 15.05 -21.82
C PRO A 54 -18.12 13.54 -21.77
N ALA A 55 -18.15 12.83 -22.90
CA ALA A 55 -17.81 11.41 -22.96
C ALA A 55 -16.33 11.15 -22.62
N ALA A 56 -15.41 11.99 -23.12
CA ALA A 56 -13.99 11.92 -22.82
C ALA A 56 -13.73 12.17 -21.33
N TRP A 57 -14.38 13.17 -20.73
CA TRP A 57 -14.31 13.42 -19.29
C TRP A 57 -14.84 12.24 -18.47
N PHE A 58 -15.97 11.65 -18.86
CA PHE A 58 -16.50 10.46 -18.18
C PHE A 58 -15.51 9.29 -18.19
N MET A 59 -14.90 9.01 -19.35
CA MET A 59 -13.85 7.99 -19.48
C MET A 59 -12.62 8.33 -18.62
N ALA A 60 -12.18 9.58 -18.64
CA ALA A 60 -11.05 10.06 -17.85
C ALA A 60 -11.27 9.83 -16.35
N PHE A 61 -12.43 10.24 -15.83
CA PHE A 61 -12.79 10.02 -14.43
C PHE A 61 -12.98 8.54 -14.09
N ALA A 62 -13.60 7.76 -14.98
CA ALA A 62 -13.79 6.33 -14.76
C ALA A 62 -12.45 5.58 -14.66
N VAL A 63 -11.54 5.80 -15.61
CA VAL A 63 -10.21 5.16 -15.61
C VAL A 63 -9.39 5.61 -14.40
N SER A 64 -9.40 6.91 -14.07
CA SER A 64 -8.70 7.45 -12.90
C SER A 64 -9.26 6.88 -11.59
N GLY A 65 -10.58 6.78 -11.48
CA GLY A 65 -11.26 6.20 -10.34
C GLY A 65 -10.94 4.72 -10.16
N VAL A 66 -10.89 3.95 -11.25
CA VAL A 66 -10.47 2.54 -11.23
C VAL A 66 -9.01 2.43 -10.77
N ALA A 67 -8.10 3.22 -11.34
CA ALA A 67 -6.69 3.23 -10.94
C ALA A 67 -6.52 3.57 -9.45
N ALA A 68 -7.22 4.60 -8.96
CA ALA A 68 -7.23 4.98 -7.56
C ALA A 68 -7.82 3.87 -6.66
N ALA A 69 -8.89 3.20 -7.09
CA ALA A 69 -9.50 2.10 -6.35
C ALA A 69 -8.57 0.88 -6.25
N PHE A 70 -7.84 0.54 -7.31
CA PHE A 70 -6.84 -0.53 -7.29
C PHE A 70 -5.64 -0.16 -6.41
N GLY A 71 -5.14 1.09 -6.50
CA GLY A 71 -4.09 1.60 -5.61
C GLY A 71 -4.52 1.57 -4.14
N GLY A 72 -5.73 2.05 -3.84
CA GLY A 72 -6.32 2.01 -2.50
C GLY A 72 -6.52 0.60 -1.97
N ARG A 73 -6.97 -0.35 -2.81
CA ARG A 73 -7.05 -1.78 -2.44
C ARG A 73 -5.67 -2.38 -2.19
N ALA A 74 -4.65 -2.02 -2.98
CA ALA A 74 -3.28 -2.48 -2.76
C ALA A 74 -2.72 -1.97 -1.42
N VAL A 75 -2.95 -0.69 -1.09
CA VAL A 75 -2.59 -0.09 0.21
C VAL A 75 -3.34 -0.76 1.37
N ARG A 76 -4.65 -1.06 1.19
CA ARG A 76 -5.45 -1.79 2.20
C ARG A 76 -5.04 -3.26 2.34
N ARG A 77 -4.56 -3.89 1.27
CA ARG A 77 -4.04 -5.27 1.25
C ARG A 77 -2.57 -5.39 1.68
N LEU A 78 -1.89 -4.27 1.96
CA LEU A 78 -0.66 -4.25 2.73
C LEU A 78 -1.00 -4.67 4.17
N SER A 79 -1.15 -5.98 4.38
CA SER A 79 -1.42 -6.54 5.70
C SER A 79 -0.11 -6.68 6.47
N ALA A 80 -0.16 -6.39 7.77
CA ALA A 80 0.96 -6.60 8.69
C ALA A 80 1.51 -8.03 8.59
N VAL A 81 0.63 -9.01 8.32
CA VAL A 81 0.96 -10.42 8.11
C VAL A 81 1.85 -10.64 6.87
N ARG A 82 1.53 -10.01 5.72
CA ARG A 82 2.36 -10.16 4.51
C ARG A 82 3.69 -9.43 4.64
N LEU A 83 3.70 -8.29 5.33
CA LEU A 83 4.94 -7.55 5.60
C LEU A 83 5.85 -8.33 6.55
N ALA A 84 5.29 -8.89 7.64
CA ALA A 84 5.99 -9.77 8.56
C ALA A 84 6.58 -10.99 7.84
N GLY A 85 5.78 -11.71 7.03
CA GLY A 85 6.27 -12.86 6.27
C GLY A 85 7.25 -12.51 5.14
N ARG A 86 7.37 -11.24 4.74
CA ARG A 86 8.40 -10.78 3.80
C ARG A 86 9.70 -10.44 4.53
N LEU A 87 9.61 -9.75 5.66
CA LEU A 87 10.76 -9.49 6.55
C LEU A 87 11.38 -10.80 7.06
N GLU A 88 10.55 -11.79 7.39
CA GLU A 88 11.02 -13.14 7.76
C GLU A 88 11.79 -13.86 6.64
N ARG A 89 11.51 -13.54 5.37
CA ARG A 89 12.19 -14.18 4.23
C ARG A 89 13.40 -13.42 3.73
N GLU A 90 13.36 -12.08 3.77
CA GLU A 90 14.34 -11.21 3.14
C GLU A 90 15.36 -10.64 4.13
N ALA A 91 15.07 -10.62 5.43
CA ALA A 91 15.89 -9.93 6.44
C ALA A 91 16.61 -10.86 7.44
N ASP A 92 16.70 -12.16 7.12
CA ASP A 92 17.33 -13.19 7.97
C ASP A 92 16.69 -13.33 9.37
N TRP A 93 15.41 -13.00 9.46
CA TRP A 93 14.61 -13.19 10.67
C TRP A 93 14.19 -14.65 10.79
N ARG A 94 14.11 -15.16 12.02
CA ARG A 94 13.64 -16.53 12.25
C ARG A 94 12.18 -16.67 11.80
N ALA A 95 11.90 -17.65 10.94
CA ALA A 95 10.56 -17.92 10.44
C ALA A 95 9.53 -18.06 11.58
N GLY A 96 8.41 -17.34 11.48
CA GLY A 96 7.34 -17.30 12.47
C GLY A 96 7.56 -16.36 13.64
N SER A 97 8.74 -15.74 13.79
CA SER A 97 9.05 -14.87 14.94
C SER A 97 8.22 -13.59 14.97
N LEU A 98 7.90 -12.99 13.81
CA LEU A 98 7.07 -11.79 13.70
C LEU A 98 5.59 -12.14 13.59
N LEU A 99 5.27 -13.22 12.88
CA LEU A 99 3.91 -13.75 12.81
C LEU A 99 3.36 -14.14 14.20
N ALA A 100 4.20 -14.70 15.08
CA ALA A 100 3.80 -15.11 16.43
C ALA A 100 3.31 -13.93 17.31
N PHE A 101 3.77 -12.71 17.06
CA PHE A 101 3.30 -11.51 17.78
C PHE A 101 2.01 -10.92 17.21
N LEU A 102 1.59 -11.36 16.02
CA LEU A 102 0.30 -11.02 15.42
C LEU A 102 -0.81 -11.98 15.90
N GLU A 103 -0.46 -13.23 16.23
CA GLU A 103 -1.37 -14.23 16.79
C GLU A 103 -1.81 -13.87 18.23
N PRO A 104 -3.03 -14.24 18.68
CA PRO A 104 -3.43 -14.03 20.07
C PRO A 104 -2.48 -14.70 21.07
N ALA A 105 -2.09 -13.98 22.14
CA ALA A 105 -1.31 -14.58 23.22
C ALA A 105 -2.00 -15.85 23.74
N ALA A 106 -1.26 -16.95 23.82
CA ALA A 106 -1.79 -18.22 24.30
C ALA A 106 -2.30 -18.07 25.74
N ALA A 107 -3.39 -18.76 26.05
CA ALA A 107 -3.97 -18.77 27.40
C ALA A 107 -2.91 -19.23 28.42
N GLY A 108 -2.72 -18.46 29.50
CA GLY A 108 -1.71 -18.72 30.54
C GLY A 108 -0.39 -17.97 30.37
N THR A 109 -0.21 -17.19 29.30
CA THR A 109 0.99 -16.33 29.15
C THR A 109 0.89 -15.11 30.07
N SER A 110 1.90 -14.85 30.90
CA SER A 110 1.89 -13.65 31.75
C SER A 110 1.90 -12.39 30.87
N GLY A 111 0.92 -11.51 31.03
CA GLY A 111 0.76 -10.32 30.18
C GLY A 111 1.97 -9.40 30.17
N SER A 112 2.71 -9.31 31.28
CA SER A 112 3.93 -8.49 31.39
C SER A 112 5.11 -9.02 30.57
N LEU A 113 5.38 -10.33 30.58
CA LEU A 113 6.41 -10.94 29.72
C LEU A 113 6.04 -10.82 28.23
N HIS A 114 4.75 -10.98 27.89
CA HIS A 114 4.31 -10.84 26.51
C HIS A 114 4.45 -9.38 26.02
N ALA A 115 4.13 -8.40 26.87
CA ALA A 115 4.32 -6.99 26.56
C ALA A 115 5.80 -6.62 26.39
N PHE A 116 6.68 -7.10 27.28
CA PHE A 116 8.12 -6.87 27.17
C PHE A 116 8.73 -7.50 25.91
N ALA A 117 8.31 -8.73 25.57
CA ALA A 117 8.74 -9.41 24.35
C ALA A 117 8.25 -8.67 23.09
N ALA A 118 6.99 -8.20 23.08
CA ALA A 118 6.46 -7.40 21.99
C ALA A 118 7.20 -6.07 21.84
N GLU A 119 7.59 -5.43 22.93
CA GLU A 119 8.33 -4.16 22.88
C GLU A 119 9.77 -4.35 22.39
N ARG A 120 10.43 -5.44 22.79
CA ARG A 120 11.75 -5.81 22.25
C ARG A 120 11.67 -6.12 20.75
N ALA A 121 10.67 -6.88 20.32
CA ALA A 121 10.44 -7.18 18.91
C ALA A 121 10.13 -5.91 18.11
N ALA A 122 9.35 -4.98 18.66
CA ALA A 122 9.06 -3.69 18.03
C ALA A 122 10.33 -2.85 17.78
N ARG A 123 11.26 -2.80 18.75
CA ARG A 123 12.54 -2.11 18.59
C ARG A 123 13.42 -2.78 17.53
N GLU A 124 13.46 -4.11 17.53
CA GLU A 124 14.24 -4.87 16.55
C GLU A 124 13.69 -4.69 15.12
N VAL A 125 12.37 -4.61 14.95
CA VAL A 125 11.72 -4.24 13.68
C VAL A 125 12.03 -2.80 13.26
N ALA A 126 12.06 -1.86 14.21
CA ALA A 126 12.38 -0.46 13.92
C ALA A 126 13.85 -0.30 13.45
N ASP A 127 14.78 -1.05 14.04
CA ASP A 127 16.20 -0.97 13.72
C ASP A 127 16.56 -1.73 12.43
N ARG A 128 16.03 -2.95 12.25
CA ARG A 128 16.37 -3.82 11.10
C ARG A 128 15.40 -3.76 9.93
N GLY A 129 14.18 -3.27 10.14
CA GLY A 129 13.14 -3.21 9.11
C GLY A 129 13.44 -2.24 7.96
N PRO A 130 13.82 -0.97 8.23
CA PRO A 130 14.11 0.00 7.18
C PRO A 130 15.20 -0.41 6.17
N PRO A 131 16.36 -0.97 6.58
CA PRO A 131 17.37 -1.43 5.63
C PRO A 131 16.93 -2.66 4.83
N ALA A 132 16.05 -3.52 5.37
CA ALA A 132 15.52 -4.68 4.67
C ALA A 132 14.44 -4.36 3.61
N LEU A 133 13.89 -3.15 3.62
CA LEU A 133 12.81 -2.71 2.72
C LEU A 133 13.27 -1.73 1.62
N ARG A 134 14.58 -1.46 1.54
CA ARG A 134 15.21 -0.68 0.47
C ARG A 134 15.55 -1.55 -0.73
#